data_AF-A0A8S8YLQ2-F1
#
_entry.id   AF-A0A8S8YLQ2-F1
#
_cell.length_a   1.000
_cell.length_b   1.000
_cell.length_c   1.000
_cell.angle_alpha   90.00
_cell.angle_beta   90.00
_cell.angle_gamma   90.00
#
_symmetry.space_group_name_H-M   'P 1'
#
loop_
_entity.id
_entity.type
_entity.pdbx_description
1 polymer ?
#
loop_
_entity_poly.entity_id
_entity_poly.type
_entity_poly.pdbx_seq_one_letter_code
_entity_poly.pdbx_strand_id
1 'polypeptide(L)'
;MVRLFGEERYHLGDVIENYNGSVYLVWGLQDWNVDPYHAFPTYQMLRDAGIHTRAIAGQWAHNYVDQPDRHGELGTGYGGKHTQT
;
A
#
# COMPACT_ATOMS: atom_id res chain seq x y z
N MET A 1 11.59 22.03 -23.48
CA MET A 1 11.22 21.35 -22.23
C MET A 1 10.52 20.06 -22.63
N VAL A 2 11.20 18.91 -22.49
CA VAL A 2 10.62 17.59 -22.83
C VAL A 2 10.14 17.00 -21.52
N ARG A 3 8.83 16.83 -21.36
CA ARG A 3 8.25 16.06 -20.25
C ARG A 3 8.14 14.61 -20.69
N LEU A 4 8.67 13.68 -19.90
CA LEU A 4 8.58 12.25 -20.18
C LEU A 4 7.19 11.76 -19.76
N PHE A 5 6.58 10.94 -20.61
CA PHE A 5 5.20 10.43 -20.48
C PHE A 5 4.90 9.66 -19.18
N GLY A 6 5.93 9.33 -18.38
CA GLY A 6 5.80 8.61 -17.10
C GLY A 6 5.63 9.51 -15.87
N GLU A 7 6.00 10.79 -15.93
CA GLU A 7 5.88 11.71 -14.79
C GLU A 7 4.41 12.14 -14.56
N GLU A 8 3.58 12.15 -15.61
CA GLU A 8 2.20 12.64 -15.54
C GLU A 8 1.23 11.75 -14.73
N ARG A 9 1.66 10.56 -14.29
CA ARG A 9 0.86 9.63 -13.47
C ARG A 9 1.48 9.33 -12.10
N TYR A 10 2.48 10.11 -11.69
CA TYR A 10 3.17 9.94 -10.40
C TYR A 10 2.70 11.00 -9.40
N HIS A 11 1.67 10.68 -8.61
CA HIS A 11 1.10 11.61 -7.63
C HIS A 11 1.90 11.73 -6.32
N LEU A 12 2.81 10.80 -6.05
CA LEU A 12 3.53 10.75 -4.78
C LEU A 12 4.47 11.95 -4.58
N GLY A 13 5.11 12.43 -5.66
CA GLY A 13 5.95 13.62 -5.60
C GLY A 13 5.16 14.86 -5.17
N ASP A 14 4.02 15.10 -5.82
CA ASP A 14 3.13 16.22 -5.49
C ASP A 14 2.64 16.17 -4.04
N VAL A 15 2.31 14.97 -3.52
CA VAL A 15 1.91 14.78 -2.13
C VAL A 15 3.06 15.12 -1.17
N ILE A 16 4.27 14.62 -1.43
CA ILE A 16 5.45 14.89 -0.60
C ILE A 16 5.75 16.39 -0.54
N GLU A 17 5.60 17.11 -1.65
CA GLU A 17 5.93 18.53 -1.72
C GLU A 17 4.85 19.44 -1.13
N ASN A 18 3.57 19.06 -1.20
CA ASN A 18 2.47 20.01 -0.97
C ASN A 18 1.49 19.61 0.16
N TYR A 19 1.51 18.36 0.65
CA TYR A 19 0.51 17.89 1.59
C TYR A 19 0.89 18.14 3.06
N ASN A 20 0.05 18.89 3.77
CA ASN A 20 0.24 19.24 5.19
C ASN A 20 -0.63 18.42 6.16
N GLY A 21 -1.32 17.39 5.67
CA GLY A 21 -2.19 16.55 6.49
C GLY A 21 -1.47 15.32 7.07
N SER A 22 -2.27 14.40 7.61
CA SER A 22 -1.81 13.06 7.98
C SER A 22 -2.27 12.03 6.95
N VAL A 23 -1.55 10.92 6.86
CA VAL A 23 -1.87 9.81 5.97
C VAL A 23 -2.14 8.54 6.79
N TYR A 24 -3.18 7.82 6.42
CA TYR A 24 -3.46 6.49 6.93
C TYR A 24 -3.48 5.50 5.77
N LEU A 25 -2.47 4.65 5.69
CA LEU A 25 -2.31 3.65 4.63
C LEU A 25 -2.96 2.33 5.05
N VAL A 26 -3.75 1.75 4.16
CA VAL A 26 -4.43 0.48 4.37
C VAL A 26 -4.01 -0.46 3.24
N TRP A 27 -3.45 -1.62 3.59
CA TRP A 27 -2.87 -2.52 2.58
C TRP A 27 -3.10 -4.01 2.87
N GLY A 28 -3.34 -4.79 1.81
CA GLY A 28 -3.38 -6.25 1.87
C GLY A 28 -2.03 -6.87 1.54
N LEU A 29 -1.45 -7.66 2.45
CA LEU A 29 -0.19 -8.37 2.24
C LEU A 29 -0.28 -9.47 1.16
N GLN A 30 -1.50 -9.82 0.73
CA GLN A 30 -1.77 -10.77 -0.34
C GLN A 30 -2.51 -10.11 -1.51
N ASP A 31 -2.48 -8.78 -1.62
CA ASP A 31 -2.92 -8.07 -2.81
C ASP A 31 -1.87 -8.24 -3.92
N TRP A 32 -2.15 -9.15 -4.85
CA TRP A 32 -1.32 -9.38 -6.05
C TRP A 32 -1.81 -8.58 -7.27
N ASN A 33 -2.89 -7.81 -7.12
CA ASN A 33 -3.44 -7.00 -8.20
C ASN A 33 -2.68 -5.66 -8.32
N VAL A 34 -2.11 -5.17 -7.23
CA VAL A 34 -1.32 -3.94 -7.20
C VAL A 34 0.11 -4.25 -6.78
N ASP A 35 1.08 -3.68 -7.49
CA ASP A 35 2.50 -3.83 -7.15
C ASP A 35 2.76 -3.38 -5.70
N PRO A 36 3.31 -4.26 -4.83
CA PRO A 36 3.67 -3.92 -3.45
C PRO A 36 4.61 -2.73 -3.30
N TYR A 37 5.35 -2.36 -4.36
CA TYR A 37 6.19 -1.17 -4.41
C TYR A 37 5.39 0.12 -4.14
N HIS A 38 4.08 0.13 -4.38
CA HIS A 38 3.24 1.29 -4.13
C HIS A 38 2.88 1.49 -2.66
N ALA A 39 3.07 0.48 -1.81
CA ALA A 39 2.64 0.52 -0.40
C ALA A 39 3.78 0.84 0.55
N PHE A 40 4.73 -0.08 0.70
CA PHE A 40 5.78 0.04 1.73
C PHE A 40 6.83 1.10 1.41
N PRO A 41 7.34 1.22 0.15
CA PRO A 41 8.17 2.34 -0.25
C PRO A 41 7.48 3.70 -0.06
N THR A 42 6.22 3.84 -0.50
CA THR A 42 5.43 5.06 -0.30
C THR A 42 5.28 5.43 1.17
N TYR A 43 4.96 4.46 2.02
CA TYR A 43 4.88 4.65 3.47
C TYR A 43 6.19 5.22 4.04
N GLN A 44 7.34 4.69 3.61
CA GLN A 44 8.63 5.17 4.07
C GLN A 44 8.91 6.59 3.57
N MET A 45 8.68 6.87 2.28
CA MET A 45 8.89 8.19 1.69
C MET A 45 8.05 9.28 2.36
N LEU A 46 6.78 9.00 2.67
CA LEU A 46 5.92 9.94 3.39
C LEU A 46 6.44 10.24 4.80
N ARG A 47 6.92 9.21 5.52
CA ARG A 47 7.51 9.39 6.86
C ARG A 47 8.81 10.17 6.80
N ASP A 48 9.66 9.90 5.83
CA ASP A 48 10.93 10.59 5.64
C ASP A 48 10.71 12.08 5.30
N ALA A 49 9.63 12.41 4.59
CA ALA A 49 9.19 13.77 4.33
C ALA A 49 8.55 14.48 5.57
N GLY A 50 8.44 13.80 6.71
CA GLY A 50 7.85 14.36 7.93
C GLY A 50 6.32 14.34 7.98
N ILE A 51 5.65 13.71 7.01
CA ILE A 51 4.19 13.56 7.01
C ILE A 51 3.82 12.51 8.07
N HIS A 52 2.96 12.88 9.03
CA HIS A 52 2.49 11.96 10.06
C HIS A 52 1.67 10.84 9.42
N THR A 53 2.31 9.68 9.28
CA THR A 53 1.80 8.54 8.52
C THR A 53 1.69 7.33 9.42
N ARG A 54 0.53 6.65 9.37
CA ARG A 54 0.29 5.36 10.02
C ARG A 54 -0.18 4.36 8.96
N ALA A 55 0.06 3.08 9.21
CA ALA A 55 -0.38 2.02 8.33
C ALA A 55 -1.03 0.87 9.10
N ILE A 56 -2.00 0.22 8.46
CA ILE A 56 -2.45 -1.12 8.82
C ILE A 56 -2.27 -2.01 7.61
N ALA A 57 -1.62 -3.17 7.83
CA ALA A 57 -1.46 -4.20 6.84
C ALA A 57 -1.88 -5.54 7.44
N GLY A 58 -2.62 -6.33 6.67
CA GLY A 58 -3.12 -7.64 7.10
C GLY A 58 -3.06 -8.67 5.99
N GLN A 59 -3.35 -9.93 6.32
CA GLN A 59 -3.49 -11.02 5.36
C GLN A 59 -4.80 -10.86 4.57
N TRP A 60 -4.83 -9.85 3.70
CA TRP A 60 -5.96 -9.46 2.87
C TRP A 60 -5.52 -9.42 1.41
N ALA A 61 -6.43 -9.72 0.49
CA ALA A 61 -6.24 -9.54 -0.94
C ALA A 61 -6.72 -8.15 -1.37
N HIS A 62 -7.04 -7.96 -2.67
CA HIS A 62 -7.59 -6.72 -3.20
C HIS A 62 -9.07 -6.54 -2.81
N ASN A 63 -9.35 -6.39 -1.52
CA ASN A 63 -10.69 -6.28 -0.96
C ASN A 63 -10.72 -5.36 0.27
N TYR A 64 -11.92 -4.95 0.68
CA TYR A 64 -12.07 -4.09 1.85
C TYR A 64 -11.68 -4.81 3.14
N VAL A 65 -11.10 -4.06 4.08
CA VAL A 65 -10.60 -4.56 5.37
C VAL A 65 -11.72 -5.11 6.26
N ASP A 66 -12.92 -4.55 6.13
CA ASP A 66 -14.10 -4.91 6.91
C ASP A 66 -14.90 -6.10 6.34
N GLN A 67 -14.30 -6.90 5.44
CA GLN A 67 -14.91 -8.11 4.86
C GLN A 67 -14.28 -9.40 5.42
N PRO A 68 -14.57 -9.78 6.67
CA PRO A 68 -13.94 -10.94 7.32
C PRO A 68 -14.13 -12.25 6.57
N ASP A 69 -15.31 -12.45 5.96
CA ASP A 69 -15.64 -13.66 5.21
C ASP A 69 -14.74 -13.85 3.97
N ARG A 70 -14.16 -12.77 3.43
CA ARG A 70 -13.26 -12.82 2.26
C ARG A 70 -11.81 -13.13 2.64
N HIS A 71 -11.40 -12.77 3.85
CA HIS A 71 -10.01 -12.90 4.28
C HIS A 71 -9.65 -14.33 4.67
N GLY A 72 -10.61 -15.10 5.21
CA GLY A 72 -10.40 -16.48 5.67
C GLY A 72 -10.29 -17.51 4.53
N GLU A 73 -10.72 -17.16 3.33
CA GLU A 73 -10.65 -18.02 2.14
C GLU A 73 -9.31 -17.90 1.38
N LEU A 74 -8.43 -17.01 1.83
CA LEU A 74 -7.17 -16.73 1.15
C LEU A 74 -6.16 -17.87 1.37
N GLY A 75 -5.60 -18.38 0.27
CA GLY A 75 -4.47 -19.29 0.31
C GLY A 75 -3.17 -18.58 0.75
N THR A 76 -2.06 -19.32 0.82
CA THR A 76 -0.77 -18.77 1.28
C THR A 76 -0.16 -17.68 0.39
N GLY A 77 -0.70 -17.47 -0.81
CA GLY A 77 -0.08 -16.61 -1.84
C GLY A 77 1.30 -17.13 -2.27
N TYR A 78 2.10 -16.27 -2.91
CA TYR A 78 3.45 -16.59 -3.41
C TYR A 78 4.52 -16.73 -2.30
N GLY A 79 4.17 -16.54 -1.03
CA GLY A 79 5.11 -16.52 0.12
C GLY A 79 4.96 -17.70 1.09
N GLY A 80 4.45 -18.84 0.63
CA GLY A 80 4.15 -20.08 1.38
C GLY A 80 4.63 -20.20 2.84
N LYS A 81 3.69 -20.03 3.79
CA LYS A 81 3.38 -20.90 4.96
C LYS A 81 2.16 -20.33 5.72
N HIS A 82 1.04 -21.05 5.70
CA HIS A 82 -0.05 -20.91 6.67
C HIS A 82 0.19 -21.98 7.74
N THR A 83 0.54 -21.60 8.96
CA THR A 83 0.36 -22.51 10.11
C THR A 83 -0.98 -22.16 10.74
N GLN A 84 -2.04 -22.81 10.25
CA GLN A 84 -3.21 -23.05 11.09
C GLN A 84 -2.81 -24.18 12.05
N THR A 85 -2.77 -23.89 13.35
CA THR A 85 -2.63 -24.87 14.42
C THR A 85 -3.85 -24.78 15.31
#